data_AF-A0A7J2IMU2-F1
#
_entry.id   AF-A0A7J2IMU2-F1
#
_cell.length_a   1.000
_cell.length_b   1.000
_cell.length_c   1.000
_cell.angle_alpha   90.00
_cell.angle_beta   90.00
_cell.angle_gamma   90.00
#
_symmetry.space_group_name_H-M   'P 1'
#
loop_
_entity.id
_entity.type
_entity.pdbx_description
1 polymer ?
#
loop_
_entity_poly.entity_id
_entity_poly.type
_entity_poly.pdbx_seq_one_letter_code
_entity_poly.pdbx_strand_id
1 'polypeptide(L)'
;GEEKLRVVPTSQFKMNNKLELKKLDRNLYVVGPLAILLAYYEIKDFPAIALLPYAQRGRPDPLAAATAIQIINQLYDLDISTEQLIKDAKQIEQEIAQLKEQEEKVQREPGSLAMYV
;
A
#
# COMPACT_ATOMS: atom_id res chain seq x y z
N GLY A 1 0.00 -17.26 -0.02
CA GLY A 1 0.80 -16.11 0.41
C GLY A 1 -0.12 -14.94 0.64
N GLU A 2 0.15 -14.09 1.61
CA GLU A 2 -0.63 -12.86 1.83
C GLU A 2 -0.68 -12.04 0.54
N GLU A 3 -1.89 -11.75 0.08
CA GLU A 3 -2.09 -10.97 -1.15
C GLU A 3 -1.73 -9.52 -0.88
N LYS A 4 -0.74 -9.00 -1.60
CA LYS A 4 -0.19 -7.66 -1.37
C LYS A 4 -0.86 -6.56 -2.20
N LEU A 5 -1.64 -6.93 -3.21
CA LEU A 5 -2.19 -6.00 -4.19
C LEU A 5 -3.44 -6.54 -4.89
N ARG A 6 -4.36 -5.63 -5.23
CA ARG A 6 -5.49 -5.84 -6.14
C ARG A 6 -5.37 -4.95 -7.37
N VAL A 7 -6.09 -5.32 -8.42
CA VAL A 7 -6.11 -4.53 -9.67
C VAL A 7 -7.51 -4.28 -10.19
N VAL A 8 -7.68 -3.18 -10.90
CA VAL A 8 -8.88 -2.87 -11.67
C VAL A 8 -8.47 -2.50 -13.10
N PRO A 9 -8.47 -3.47 -14.03
CA PRO A 9 -8.21 -3.19 -15.44
C PRO A 9 -9.48 -2.67 -16.13
N THR A 10 -9.30 -1.80 -17.12
CA THR A 10 -10.33 -1.56 -18.14
C THR A 10 -10.49 -2.80 -19.03
N SER A 11 -11.62 -2.93 -19.71
CA SER A 11 -11.87 -4.05 -20.63
C SER A 11 -10.79 -4.19 -21.71
N GLN A 12 -10.21 -3.07 -22.13
CA GLN A 12 -9.18 -3.00 -23.16
C GLN A 12 -7.77 -3.32 -22.66
N PHE A 13 -7.55 -3.35 -21.34
CA PHE A 13 -6.26 -3.72 -20.77
C PHE A 13 -6.05 -5.24 -20.79
N LYS A 14 -5.14 -5.69 -21.66
CA LYS A 14 -4.78 -7.11 -21.79
C LYS A 14 -3.86 -7.51 -20.64
N MET A 15 -4.42 -8.27 -19.69
CA MET A 15 -3.63 -8.86 -18.61
C MET A 15 -2.58 -9.83 -19.16
N ASN A 16 -1.34 -9.66 -18.73
CA ASN A 16 -0.28 -10.61 -19.02
C ASN A 16 -0.43 -11.83 -18.11
N ASN A 17 -0.72 -13.00 -18.67
CA ASN A 17 -0.92 -14.25 -17.92
C ASN A 17 0.31 -14.71 -17.13
N LYS A 18 1.49 -14.13 -17.37
CA LYS A 18 2.71 -14.40 -16.57
C LYS A 18 2.64 -13.81 -15.16
N LEU A 19 1.79 -12.81 -14.94
CA LEU A 19 1.64 -12.14 -13.65
C LEU A 19 0.30 -12.55 -13.03
N GLU A 20 0.34 -13.19 -11.85
CA GLU A 20 -0.87 -13.57 -11.11
C GLU A 20 -1.54 -12.35 -10.44
N LEU A 21 -2.04 -11.41 -11.26
CA LEU A 21 -2.73 -10.21 -10.80
C LEU A 21 -4.19 -10.52 -10.50
N LYS A 22 -4.59 -10.34 -9.25
CA LYS A 22 -5.96 -10.61 -8.79
C LYS A 22 -6.80 -9.35 -8.82
N LYS A 23 -7.91 -9.43 -9.54
CA LYS A 23 -8.89 -8.34 -9.63
C LYS A 23 -9.47 -8.00 -8.26
N LEU A 24 -9.88 -6.75 -8.09
CA LEU A 24 -10.63 -6.31 -6.92
C LEU A 24 -11.89 -7.18 -6.74
N ASP A 25 -12.23 -7.48 -5.49
CA ASP A 25 -13.43 -8.24 -5.15
C ASP A 25 -14.69 -7.54 -5.67
N ARG A 26 -15.66 -8.32 -6.16
CA ARG A 26 -16.94 -7.80 -6.69
C ARG A 26 -17.76 -7.05 -5.65
N ASN A 27 -17.53 -7.32 -4.36
CA ASN A 27 -18.20 -6.62 -3.26
C ASN A 27 -17.55 -5.27 -2.90
N LEU A 28 -16.43 -4.92 -3.55
CA LEU A 28 -15.71 -3.68 -3.35
C LEU A 28 -15.81 -2.79 -4.58
N TYR A 29 -15.80 -1.48 -4.37
CA TYR A 29 -15.86 -0.48 -5.43
C TYR A 29 -14.76 0.56 -5.23
N VAL A 30 -14.21 1.04 -6.36
CA VAL A 30 -13.26 2.15 -6.38
C VAL A 30 -14.04 3.46 -6.37
N VAL A 31 -13.59 4.45 -5.60
CA VAL A 31 -14.23 5.78 -5.51
C VAL A 31 -13.22 6.90 -5.76
N GLY A 32 -13.73 8.13 -5.87
CA GLY A 32 -12.91 9.34 -6.00
C GLY A 32 -12.37 9.55 -7.42
N PRO A 33 -11.33 10.39 -7.58
CA PRO A 33 -10.79 10.75 -8.88
C PRO A 33 -10.33 9.55 -9.71
N LEU A 34 -9.78 8.51 -9.05
CA LEU A 34 -9.35 7.28 -9.70
C LEU A 34 -10.52 6.56 -10.40
N ALA A 35 -11.69 6.50 -9.77
CA ALA A 35 -12.88 5.88 -10.35
C ALA A 35 -13.36 6.63 -11.60
N ILE A 36 -13.34 7.97 -11.55
CA ILE A 36 -13.71 8.83 -12.67
C ILE A 36 -12.74 8.63 -13.84
N LEU A 37 -11.42 8.55 -13.57
CA LEU A 37 -10.41 8.30 -14.60
C LEU A 37 -10.58 6.91 -15.24
N LEU A 38 -10.77 5.86 -14.43
CA LEU A 38 -11.00 4.51 -14.96
C LEU A 38 -12.27 4.44 -15.80
N ALA A 39 -13.37 5.04 -15.35
CA ALA A 39 -14.61 5.11 -16.12
C ALA A 39 -14.42 5.87 -17.44
N TYR A 40 -13.69 6.98 -17.42
CA TYR A 40 -13.36 7.73 -18.62
C TYR A 40 -12.53 6.90 -19.61
N TYR A 41 -11.50 6.21 -19.13
CA TYR A 41 -10.68 5.33 -19.97
C TYR A 41 -11.48 4.14 -20.53
N GLU A 42 -12.38 3.57 -19.74
CA GLU A 42 -13.31 2.51 -20.18
C GLU A 42 -14.20 3.01 -21.33
N ILE A 43 -14.84 4.19 -21.17
CA ILE A 43 -15.70 4.80 -22.20
C ILE A 43 -14.93 5.12 -23.49
N LYS A 44 -13.63 5.37 -23.38
CA LYS A 44 -12.74 5.70 -24.50
C LYS A 44 -12.04 4.49 -25.11
N ASP A 45 -12.40 3.28 -24.71
CA ASP A 45 -11.72 2.05 -25.13
C ASP A 45 -10.19 2.12 -24.92
N PHE A 46 -9.76 2.82 -23.88
CA PHE A 46 -8.34 3.02 -23.58
C PHE A 46 -7.82 1.92 -22.65
N PRO A 47 -6.70 1.24 -22.99
CA PRO A 47 -6.13 0.19 -22.15
C PRO A 47 -5.49 0.81 -20.90
N ALA A 48 -6.14 0.66 -19.74
CA ALA A 48 -5.68 1.18 -18.46
C ALA A 48 -5.86 0.16 -17.34
N ILE A 49 -5.04 0.28 -16.30
CA ILE A 49 -5.11 -0.56 -15.11
C ILE A 49 -4.83 0.29 -13.88
N ALA A 50 -5.66 0.14 -12.84
CA ALA A 50 -5.33 0.64 -11.52
C ALA A 50 -4.67 -0.46 -10.69
N LEU A 51 -3.56 -0.10 -10.05
CA LEU A 51 -2.84 -0.92 -9.08
C LEU A 51 -3.21 -0.45 -7.67
N LEU A 52 -3.71 -1.37 -6.85
CA LEU A 52 -4.21 -1.09 -5.51
C LEU A 52 -3.43 -1.95 -4.49
N PRO A 53 -2.19 -1.59 -4.15
CA PRO A 53 -1.46 -2.26 -3.08
C PRO A 53 -2.17 -2.04 -1.74
N TYR A 54 -2.18 -3.07 -0.89
CA TYR A 54 -2.66 -2.90 0.48
C TYR A 54 -1.64 -2.07 1.27
N ALA A 55 -2.13 -1.09 2.02
CA ALA A 55 -1.33 -0.18 2.81
C ALA A 55 -1.88 -0.07 4.23
N GLN A 56 -1.00 0.21 5.19
CA GLN A 56 -1.41 0.50 6.56
C GLN A 56 -2.16 1.84 6.62
N ARG A 57 -3.30 1.85 7.33
CA ARG A 57 -4.10 3.06 7.50
C ARG A 57 -3.46 4.00 8.51
N GLY A 58 -3.60 5.30 8.29
CA GLY A 58 -3.21 6.33 9.26
C GLY A 58 -1.72 6.69 9.26
N ARG A 59 -0.92 6.13 8.35
CA ARG A 59 0.49 6.50 8.16
C ARG A 59 0.94 6.30 6.72
N PRO A 60 2.01 6.97 6.27
CA PRO A 60 2.68 6.62 5.02
C PRO A 60 3.15 5.15 5.02
N ASP A 61 3.01 4.49 3.87
CA ASP A 61 3.43 3.09 3.68
C ASP A 61 4.35 2.95 2.45
N PRO A 62 5.67 3.11 2.62
CA PRO A 62 6.62 2.97 1.52
C PRO A 62 6.69 1.54 0.93
N LEU A 63 6.33 0.50 1.70
CA LEU A 63 6.31 -0.87 1.19
C LEU A 63 5.16 -1.10 0.21
N ALA A 64 4.00 -0.49 0.46
CA ALA A 64 2.88 -0.51 -0.48
C ALA A 64 3.28 0.15 -1.81
N ALA A 65 3.98 1.28 -1.77
CA ALA A 65 4.51 1.94 -2.96
C ALA A 65 5.55 1.08 -3.68
N ALA A 66 6.49 0.46 -2.95
CA ALA A 66 7.48 -0.46 -3.52
C ALA A 66 6.82 -1.65 -4.22
N THR A 67 5.74 -2.19 -3.66
CA THR A 67 4.94 -3.27 -4.26
C THR A 67 4.35 -2.82 -5.60
N ALA A 68 3.77 -1.62 -5.68
CA ALA A 68 3.24 -1.10 -6.94
C ALA A 68 4.32 -0.94 -8.02
N ILE A 69 5.50 -0.42 -7.65
CA ILE A 69 6.64 -0.27 -8.58
C ILE A 69 7.13 -1.63 -9.08
N GLN A 70 7.22 -2.64 -8.21
CA GLN A 70 7.60 -3.99 -8.61
C GLN A 70 6.64 -4.56 -9.65
N ILE A 71 5.32 -4.35 -9.51
CA ILE A 71 4.34 -4.75 -10.52
C ILE A 71 4.53 -3.96 -11.82
N ILE A 72 4.81 -2.66 -11.74
CA ILE A 72 5.09 -1.83 -12.93
C ILE A 72 6.33 -2.34 -13.68
N ASN A 73 7.42 -2.64 -12.97
CA ASN A 73 8.63 -3.24 -13.54
C ASN A 73 8.31 -4.53 -14.29
N GLN A 74 7.47 -5.40 -13.72
CA GLN A 74 7.09 -6.66 -14.35
C GLN A 74 6.14 -6.49 -15.54
N LEU A 75 5.23 -5.51 -15.50
CA LEU A 75 4.28 -5.25 -16.58
C LEU A 75 4.96 -4.68 -17.83
N TYR A 76 6.01 -3.88 -17.64
CA TYR A 76 6.65 -3.11 -18.70
C TYR A 76 8.14 -3.42 -18.91
N ASP A 77 8.66 -4.46 -18.25
CA ASP A 77 10.07 -4.87 -18.31
C ASP A 77 11.04 -3.72 -17.97
N LEU A 78 10.78 -3.06 -16.83
CA LEU A 78 11.57 -1.94 -16.32
C LEU A 78 12.42 -2.38 -15.12
N ASP A 79 13.46 -1.60 -14.82
CA ASP A 79 14.35 -1.80 -13.68
C ASP A 79 14.36 -0.57 -12.76
N ILE A 80 13.18 -0.21 -12.23
CA ILE A 80 13.06 0.88 -11.27
C ILE A 80 13.38 0.34 -9.86
N SER A 81 14.44 0.87 -9.26
CA SER A 81 14.84 0.48 -7.90
C SER A 81 13.81 0.92 -6.85
N THR A 82 13.54 0.04 -5.90
CA THR A 82 12.69 0.30 -4.73
C THR A 82 13.48 0.32 -3.41
N GLU A 83 14.82 0.33 -3.49
CA GLU A 83 15.69 0.22 -2.32
C GLU A 83 15.46 1.32 -1.28
N GLN A 84 15.29 2.57 -1.73
CA GLN A 84 15.03 3.69 -0.82
C GLN A 84 13.69 3.53 -0.09
N LEU A 85 12.63 3.14 -0.79
CA LEU A 85 11.32 2.88 -0.17
C LEU A 85 11.41 1.78 0.89
N ILE A 86 12.20 0.73 0.65
CA ILE A 86 12.41 -0.35 1.62
C ILE A 86 13.21 0.16 2.83
N LYS A 87 14.19 1.05 2.65
CA LYS A 87 14.92 1.70 3.75
C LYS A 87 14.00 2.59 4.58
N ASP A 88 13.21 3.44 3.94
CA ASP A 88 12.27 4.36 4.59
C ASP A 88 11.25 3.57 5.42
N ALA A 89 10.72 2.46 4.89
CA ALA A 89 9.81 1.59 5.62
C ALA A 89 10.44 1.03 6.91
N LYS A 90 11.72 0.60 6.85
CA LYS A 90 12.44 0.11 8.03
C LYS A 90 12.65 1.21 9.07
N GLN A 91 12.92 2.44 8.64
CA GLN A 91 13.05 3.58 9.54
C GLN A 91 11.72 3.87 10.26
N ILE A 92 10.60 3.91 9.53
CA ILE A 92 9.27 4.11 10.12
C ILE A 92 8.94 3.01 11.13
N GLU A 93 9.22 1.74 10.82
CA GLU A 93 9.01 0.63 11.76
C GLU A 93 9.86 0.75 13.03
N GLN A 94 11.12 1.20 12.90
CA GLN A 94 12.00 1.45 14.05
C GLN A 94 11.48 2.59 14.93
N GLU A 95 11.04 3.70 14.34
CA GLU A 95 10.45 4.83 15.06
C GLU A 95 9.18 4.40 15.82
N ILE A 96 8.30 3.63 15.17
CA ILE A 96 7.09 3.09 15.79
C ILE A 96 7.44 2.17 16.97
N ALA A 97 8.45 1.30 16.83
CA ALA A 97 8.88 0.41 17.90
C ALA A 97 9.43 1.20 19.10
N GLN A 98 10.23 2.24 18.87
CA GLN A 98 10.77 3.10 19.92
C GLN A 98 9.66 3.84 20.69
N LEU A 99 8.65 4.35 19.99
CA LEU A 99 7.52 5.02 20.61
C LEU A 99 6.74 4.06 21.53
N LYS A 100 6.48 2.83 21.07
CA LYS A 100 5.80 1.80 21.88
C LYS A 100 6.59 1.44 23.14
N GLU A 101 7.91 1.29 23.04
CA GLU A 101 8.75 1.02 24.20
C GLU A 101 8.72 2.16 25.23
N GLN A 102 8.64 3.41 24.78
CA GLN A 102 8.53 4.58 25.67
C GLN A 102 7.16 4.60 26.36
N GLU A 103 6.08 4.37 25.63
CA GLU A 103 4.72 4.29 26.18
C GLU A 103 4.61 3.18 27.24
N GLU A 104 5.19 2.01 26.99
CA GLU A 104 5.22 0.90 27.96
C GLU A 104 6.00 1.26 29.23
N LYS A 105 7.12 1.99 29.12
CA LYS A 105 7.90 2.44 30.28
C LYS A 105 7.12 3.43 31.13
N VAL A 106 6.46 4.40 30.51
CA VAL A 106 5.62 5.40 31.22
C VAL A 106 4.45 4.73 31.93
N GLN A 107 3.82 3.72 31.31
CA GLN A 107 2.70 2.99 31.93
C GLN A 107 3.14 2.07 33.08
N ARG A 108 4.39 1.58 33.06
CA ARG A 108 4.95 0.70 34.10
C ARG A 108 5.49 1.43 35.33
N GLU A 109 5.58 2.76 35.31
CA GLU A 109 5.91 3.59 36.48
C GLU A 109 4.65 4.27 37.09
N PRO A 110 3.75 3.56 37.79
CA PRO A 110 2.77 4.21 38.66
C PRO A 110 3.48 4.60 39.97
N GLY A 111 4.06 5.81 40.04
CA GLY A 111 4.82 6.19 41.24
C GLY A 111 5.30 7.63 41.32
N SER A 112 4.40 8.60 41.41
CA SER A 112 4.73 9.90 42.04
C SER A 112 3.52 10.65 42.63
N LEU A 113 2.30 10.42 42.12
CA LEU A 113 1.10 11.09 42.62
C LEU A 113 0.48 10.47 43.89
N ALA A 114 0.86 9.24 44.27
CA ALA A 114 0.39 8.58 45.50
C ALA A 114 1.25 8.89 46.75
N MET A 115 2.29 9.74 46.63
CA MET A 115 3.16 10.09 47.76
C MET A 115 2.77 11.41 48.46
N TYR A 116 1.70 12.07 47.98
CA TYR A 116 1.25 13.38 48.47
C TYR A 116 -0.20 13.42 48.98
N VAL A 117 -0.83 12.26 49.22
CA VAL A 117 -2.18 12.16 49.81
C VAL A 117 -2.21 11.21 50.99
#